data_AF-A0A841FID5-F1
#
_entry.id   AF-A0A841FID5-F1
#
_cell.length_a   1.000
_cell.length_b   1.000
_cell.length_c   1.000
_cell.angle_alpha   90.00
_cell.angle_beta   90.00
_cell.angle_gamma   90.00
#
_symmetry.space_group_name_H-M   'P 1'
#
loop_
_entity.id
_entity.type
_entity.pdbx_description
1 polymer ?
#
loop_
_entity_poly.entity_id
_entity_poly.type
_entity_poly.pdbx_seq_one_letter_code
_entity_poly.pdbx_strand_id
1 'polypeptide(L)' 'MWTAGYRHGGEAWHVLISATTGQVVGRRPYSAWKIASLVGSVLAVVAVLIGAIVVSR' A
#
# COMPACT_ATOMS: atom_id res chain seq x y z
N MET A 1 -10.43 25.68 -7.75
CA MET A 1 -9.92 24.29 -7.82
C MET A 1 -8.46 24.35 -8.19
N TRP A 2 -7.59 23.66 -7.46
CA TRP A 2 -6.16 23.54 -7.78
C TRP A 2 -5.85 22.11 -8.17
N THR A 3 -4.96 21.93 -9.15
CA THR A 3 -4.60 20.61 -9.68
C THR A 3 -3.09 20.46 -9.66
N ALA A 4 -2.58 19.35 -9.15
CA ALA A 4 -1.17 19.00 -9.25
C ALA A 4 -1.02 17.65 -9.97
N GLY A 5 -0.19 17.60 -11.01
CA GLY A 5 0.14 16.40 -11.76
C GLY A 5 1.60 16.00 -11.54
N TYR A 6 1.86 14.73 -11.23
CA TYR A 6 3.21 14.17 -11.14
C TYR A 6 3.28 12.80 -11.81
N ARG A 7 4.48 12.34 -12.17
CA ARG A 7 4.68 11.00 -12.73
C ARG A 7 5.31 10.08 -11.69
N HIS A 8 4.78 8.86 -11.59
CA HIS A 8 5.32 7.83 -10.72
C HIS A 8 5.18 6.47 -11.40
N GLY A 9 6.29 5.75 -11.58
CA GLY A 9 6.28 4.43 -12.24
C GLY A 9 5.87 4.46 -13.71
N GLY A 10 6.10 5.58 -14.41
CA GLY A 10 5.68 5.75 -15.81
C GLY A 10 4.23 6.21 -15.98
N GLU A 11 3.39 6.11 -14.95
CA GLU A 11 2.01 6.59 -14.97
C GLU A 11 1.89 8.04 -14.50
N ALA A 12 0.85 8.74 -14.99
CA ALA A 12 0.53 10.11 -14.60
C ALA A 12 -0.50 10.10 -13.45
N TRP A 13 -0.17 10.80 -12.37
CA TRP A 13 -0.97 10.89 -11.15
C TRP A 13 -1.43 12.32 -10.96
N HIS A 14 -2.71 12.51 -10.68
CA HIS A 14 -3.33 13.82 -10.49
C HIS A 14 -3.94 13.91 -9.10
N VAL A 15 -3.74 15.06 -8.48
CA VAL A 15 -4.32 15.41 -7.19
C VAL A 15 -5.13 16.69 -7.38
N LEU A 16 -6.40 16.63 -6.97
CA LEU A 16 -7.36 17.72 -7.04
C LEU A 16 -7.56 18.27 -5.63
N ILE A 17 -7.49 19.59 -5.50
CA ILE A 17 -7.62 20.29 -4.21
C ILE A 17 -8.73 21.34 -4.34
N SER A 18 -9.69 21.30 -3.42
CA SER A 18 -10.71 22.33 -3.28
C SER A 18 -10.09 23.61 -2.75
N ALA A 19 -10.27 24.73 -3.45
CA ALA A 19 -9.72 26.03 -3.03
C ALA A 19 -10.48 26.64 -1.84
N THR A 20 -11.70 26.17 -1.58
CA THR A 20 -12.56 26.69 -0.50
C THR A 20 -12.43 25.86 0.78
N THR A 21 -12.37 24.53 0.67
CA THR A 21 -12.39 23.62 1.82
C THR A 21 -11.06 22.92 2.08
N GLY A 22 -10.10 22.99 1.15
CA GLY A 22 -8.84 22.27 1.24
C GLY A 22 -8.94 20.74 1.08
N GLN A 23 -10.12 20.21 0.76
CA GLN A 23 -10.30 18.77 0.51
C GLN A 23 -9.42 18.29 -0.65
N VAL A 24 -8.73 17.18 -0.43
CA VAL A 24 -7.79 16.57 -1.37
C VAL A 24 -8.37 15.27 -1.91
N VAL A 25 -8.51 15.19 -3.24
CA VAL A 25 -9.02 14.01 -3.95
C VAL A 25 -7.97 13.56 -4.96
N GLY A 26 -7.54 12.31 -4.86
CA GLY A 26 -6.54 11.72 -5.76
C GLY A 26 -6.20 10.29 -5.34
N ARG A 27 -5.69 9.49 -6.26
CA ARG A 27 -5.19 8.14 -5.93
C ARG A 27 -3.74 8.23 -5.47
N ARG A 28 -3.35 7.35 -4.55
CA ARG A 28 -1.95 7.16 -4.14
C ARG A 28 -1.36 5.96 -4.87
N PRO A 29 -0.11 6.03 -5.36
CA PRO A 29 0.59 4.86 -5.86
C PRO A 29 0.93 3.91 -4.71
N TYR A 30 0.47 2.67 -4.82
CA TYR A 30 0.84 1.60 -3.89
C TYR A 30 2.06 0.86 -4.44
N SER A 31 3.01 0.54 -3.56
CA SER A 31 4.16 -0.28 -3.93
C SER A 31 3.80 -1.75 -3.77
N ALA A 32 3.66 -2.45 -4.90
CA ALA A 32 3.39 -3.90 -4.92
C ALA A 32 4.41 -4.67 -4.07
N TRP A 33 5.69 -4.28 -4.11
CA TRP A 33 6.74 -4.89 -3.31
C TRP A 33 6.50 -4.77 -1.80
N LYS A 34 6.09 -3.58 -1.30
CA LYS A 34 5.79 -3.39 0.13
C LYS A 34 4.61 -4.25 0.60
N ILE A 35 3.59 -4.39 -0.25
CA ILE A 35 2.42 -5.21 0.06
C ILE A 35 2.80 -6.68 0.05
N ALA A 36 3.51 -7.14 -0.98
CA ALA A 36 3.97 -8.52 -1.10
C ALA A 36 4.90 -8.92 0.06
N SER A 37 5.83 -8.05 0.46
CA SER A 37 6.73 -8.32 1.58
C SER A 37 5.97 -8.43 2.91
N LEU A 38 4.96 -7.59 3.12
CA LEU A 38 4.13 -7.63 4.33
C LEU A 38 3.28 -8.91 4.38
N VAL A 39 2.63 -9.26 3.27
CA VAL A 39 1.82 -10.48 3.19
C VAL A 39 2.71 -11.72 3.36
N GLY A 40 3.86 -11.76 2.69
CA GLY A 40 4.82 -12.85 2.80
C GLY A 40 5.37 -13.04 4.21
N SER A 41 5.71 -11.95 4.92
CA SER A 41 6.22 -12.04 6.29
C SER A 41 5.15 -12.58 7.25
N VAL A 42 3.90 -12.13 7.11
CA VAL A 42 2.78 -12.63 7.92
C VAL A 42 2.56 -14.12 7.67
N LEU A 43 2.52 -14.57 6.41
CA LEU A 43 2.37 -15.98 6.07
C LEU A 43 3.50 -16.85 6.62
N ALA A 44 4.75 -16.35 6.54
CA ALA A 44 5.91 -17.07 7.08
C ALA A 44 5.79 -17.26 8.61
N VAL A 45 5.40 -16.22 9.34
CA VAL A 45 5.18 -16.30 10.79
C VAL A 45 4.09 -17.30 11.13
N VAL A 46 2.95 -17.26 10.41
CA VAL A 46 1.84 -18.20 10.61
C VAL A 46 2.29 -19.64 10.36
N ALA A 47 3.05 -19.90 9.29
CA ALA A 47 3.57 -21.23 8.97
C ALA A 47 4.50 -21.76 10.07
N VAL A 48 5.39 -20.91 10.61
CA VAL A 48 6.28 -21.27 11.71
C VAL A 48 5.49 -21.62 12.96
N LEU A 49 4.49 -20.82 13.33
CA LEU A 49 3.65 -21.07 14.51
C LEU A 49 2.88 -22.38 14.38
N ILE A 50 2.27 -22.65 13.23
CA ILE A 50 1.54 -23.90 12.98
C ILE A 50 2.51 -25.09 13.04
N GLY A 51 3.66 -24.99 12.37
CA GLY A 51 4.67 -26.04 12.40
C GLY A 51 5.16 -26.34 13.81
N ALA A 52 5.43 -25.31 14.61
CA ALA A 52 5.82 -25.46 16.01
C ALA A 52 4.74 -26.17 16.83
N ILE A 53 3.47 -25.78 16.68
CA ILE A 53 2.34 -26.41 17.37
C ILE A 53 2.22 -27.89 16.98
N VAL A 54 2.32 -28.19 15.69
CA VAL A 54 2.21 -29.57 15.18
C VAL A 54 3.37 -30.44 15.67
N VAL A 55 4.60 -29.92 15.68
CA VAL A 55 5.78 -30.63 16.19
C VAL A 55 5.73 -30.82 17.70
N SER A 56 5.11 -29.88 18.43
CA SER A 56 5.00 -29.93 19.90
C SER A 56 3.88 -30.85 20.42
N ARG A 57 3.08 -31.47 19.55
CA ARG A 57 2.04 -32.45 19.88
C ARG A 57 2.57 -33.87 19.70
#